data_AF-A0A7Y2N7C1-F1
#
_entry.id   AF-A0A7Y2N7C1-F1
#
_cell.length_a   1.000
_cell.length_b   1.000
_cell.length_c   1.000
_cell.angle_alpha   90.00
_cell.angle_beta   90.00
_cell.angle_gamma   90.00
#
_symmetry.space_group_name_H-M   'P 1'
#
loop_
_entity.id
_entity.type
_entity.pdbx_description
1 polymer ?
#
loop_
_entity_poly.entity_id
_entity_poly.type
_entity_poly.pdbx_seq_one_letter_code
_entity_poly.pdbx_strand_id
1 'polypeptide(L)'
;MTTSSAQPSQGATTLLEVLQELRELGFDGQFLPQPDGQIKCTSCSLVFDAADFVVSGYRRVEGASDAADMNIVVWGTCLGCAKGGVLTLGYGPNASMEDEAVMDRLELDHASEPGATPSEAKHGH
;
A
#
# COMPACT_ATOMS: atom_id res chain seq x y z
N MET A 1 -23.10 34.38 22.01
CA MET A 1 -21.74 33.86 22.31
C MET A 1 -21.58 32.61 21.46
N THR A 2 -20.64 32.66 20.54
CA THR A 2 -20.46 31.75 19.39
C THR A 2 -20.22 30.31 19.85
N THR A 3 -21.09 29.39 19.43
CA THR A 3 -20.85 27.95 19.45
C THR A 3 -19.76 27.64 18.43
N SER A 4 -18.58 27.24 18.91
CA SER A 4 -17.47 26.81 18.08
C SER A 4 -17.78 25.40 17.56
N SER A 5 -18.20 25.33 16.30
CA SER A 5 -18.35 24.09 15.55
C SER A 5 -16.99 23.39 15.47
N ALA A 6 -16.86 22.20 16.04
CA ALA A 6 -15.75 21.31 15.73
C ALA A 6 -15.92 20.84 14.28
N GLN A 7 -15.21 21.49 13.35
CA GLN A 7 -15.07 21.01 11.99
C GLN A 7 -14.31 19.66 12.03
N PRO A 8 -14.76 18.60 11.35
CA PRO A 8 -13.89 17.46 11.08
C PRO A 8 -12.70 17.98 10.24
N SER A 9 -11.49 17.71 10.70
CA SER A 9 -10.28 17.92 9.90
C SER A 9 -10.43 17.13 8.61
N GLN A 10 -10.54 17.83 7.48
CA GLN A 10 -10.43 17.24 6.16
C GLN A 10 -9.08 16.50 6.08
N GLY A 11 -9.08 15.21 5.70
CA GLY A 11 -8.08 14.74 4.73
C GLY A 11 -6.97 13.76 5.14
N ALA A 12 -7.06 13.02 6.24
CA ALA A 12 -6.16 11.87 6.46
C ALA A 12 -6.87 10.57 6.06
N THR A 13 -6.66 10.11 4.83
CA THR A 13 -7.17 8.80 4.39
C THR A 13 -6.50 7.70 5.20
N THR A 14 -7.32 6.87 5.85
CA THR A 14 -6.87 5.78 6.71
C THR A 14 -6.48 4.54 5.91
N LEU A 15 -5.66 3.66 6.50
CA LEU A 15 -5.28 2.39 5.87
C LEU A 15 -6.52 1.57 5.44
N LEU A 16 -7.56 1.54 6.27
CA LEU A 16 -8.77 0.80 5.99
C LEU A 16 -9.53 1.36 4.78
N GLU A 17 -9.58 2.68 4.62
CA GLU A 17 -10.21 3.33 3.46
C GLU A 17 -9.45 3.00 2.17
N VAL A 18 -8.12 3.07 2.18
CA VAL A 18 -7.29 2.69 1.02
C VAL A 18 -7.51 1.22 0.66
N LEU A 19 -7.52 0.32 1.64
CA LEU A 19 -7.74 -1.12 1.40
C LEU A 19 -9.14 -1.42 0.87
N GLN A 20 -10.16 -0.69 1.34
CA GLN A 20 -11.53 -0.83 0.86
C GLN A 20 -11.65 -0.38 -0.60
N GLU A 21 -11.05 0.75 -0.95
CA GLU A 21 -11.03 1.25 -2.32
C GLU A 21 -10.29 0.32 -3.28
N LEU A 22 -9.12 -0.19 -2.87
CA LEU A 22 -8.35 -1.15 -3.67
C LEU A 22 -9.12 -2.46 -3.89
N ARG A 23 -9.90 -2.91 -2.90
CA ARG A 23 -10.78 -4.08 -3.05
C ARG A 23 -11.83 -3.86 -4.13
N GLU A 24 -12.44 -2.67 -4.20
CA GLU A 24 -13.43 -2.32 -5.22
C GLU A 24 -12.81 -2.24 -6.63
N LEU A 25 -11.52 -1.95 -6.71
CA LEU A 25 -10.73 -1.95 -7.95
C LEU A 25 -10.19 -3.35 -8.34
N GLY A 26 -10.50 -4.40 -7.56
CA GLY A 26 -10.11 -5.78 -7.85
C GLY A 26 -8.78 -6.22 -7.23
N PHE A 27 -8.20 -5.43 -6.32
CA PHE A 27 -7.03 -5.78 -5.53
C PHE A 27 -7.45 -6.31 -4.14
N ASP A 28 -8.27 -7.36 -4.10
CA ASP A 28 -8.80 -7.94 -2.86
C ASP A 28 -7.89 -9.00 -2.20
N GLY A 29 -6.84 -9.43 -2.90
CA GLY A 29 -5.82 -10.35 -2.39
C GLY A 29 -4.79 -9.68 -1.48
N GLN A 30 -3.92 -10.50 -0.88
CA GLN A 30 -2.85 -10.02 -0.02
C GLN A 30 -1.50 -10.63 -0.42
N PHE A 31 -0.46 -9.82 -0.30
CA PHE A 31 0.94 -10.22 -0.32
C PHE A 31 1.55 -10.00 1.06
N LEU A 32 2.46 -10.87 1.46
CA LEU A 32 3.21 -10.75 2.70
C LEU A 32 4.68 -10.50 2.39
N PRO A 33 5.33 -9.53 3.05
CA PRO A 33 6.78 -9.40 2.98
C PRO A 33 7.43 -10.65 3.55
N GLN A 34 8.55 -11.06 2.97
CA GLN A 34 9.34 -12.21 3.38
C GLN A 34 10.81 -11.77 3.51
N PRO A 35 11.64 -12.55 4.22
CA PRO A 35 13.08 -12.30 4.28
C PRO A 35 13.73 -12.21 2.89
N ASP A 36 14.89 -11.56 2.84
CA ASP A 36 15.72 -11.39 1.65
C ASP A 36 15.06 -10.59 0.51
N GLY A 37 14.02 -9.81 0.81
CA GLY A 37 13.32 -8.96 -0.15
C GLY A 37 12.36 -9.72 -1.07
N GLN A 38 11.81 -10.81 -0.57
CA GLN A 38 10.81 -11.60 -1.29
C GLN A 38 9.39 -11.23 -0.85
N ILE A 39 8.42 -11.54 -1.70
CA ILE A 39 7.00 -11.41 -1.37
C ILE A 39 6.26 -12.73 -1.59
N LYS A 40 5.32 -13.03 -0.70
CA LYS A 40 4.48 -14.22 -0.77
C LYS A 40 3.04 -13.85 -1.09
N CYS A 41 2.48 -14.43 -2.15
CA CYS A 41 1.04 -14.34 -2.41
C CYS A 41 0.26 -15.25 -1.45
N THR A 42 -0.71 -14.71 -0.71
CA THR A 42 -1.54 -15.53 0.20
C THR A 42 -2.55 -16.42 -0.53
N SER A 43 -2.83 -16.14 -1.80
CA SER A 43 -3.83 -16.87 -2.59
C SER A 43 -3.28 -18.14 -3.24
N CYS A 44 -2.06 -18.10 -3.79
CA CYS A 44 -1.43 -19.27 -4.43
C CYS A 44 -0.15 -19.75 -3.74
N SER A 45 0.30 -19.07 -2.67
CA SER A 45 1.54 -19.34 -1.93
C SER A 45 2.84 -19.20 -2.72
N LEU A 46 2.80 -18.68 -3.96
CA LEU A 46 4.02 -18.36 -4.70
C LEU A 46 4.83 -17.31 -3.94
N VAL A 47 6.13 -17.57 -3.81
CA VAL A 47 7.13 -16.63 -3.31
C VAL A 47 8.02 -16.22 -4.47
N PHE A 48 8.27 -14.92 -4.61
CA PHE A 48 9.08 -14.36 -5.68
C PHE A 48 9.79 -13.08 -5.20
N ASP A 49 10.84 -12.66 -5.91
CA ASP A 49 11.61 -11.47 -5.56
C ASP A 49 10.73 -10.21 -5.75
N ALA A 50 10.84 -9.24 -4.83
CA ALA A 50 10.09 -8.00 -4.91
C ALA A 50 10.50 -7.15 -6.14
N ALA A 51 11.71 -7.33 -6.67
CA ALA A 51 12.15 -6.69 -7.91
C ALA A 51 11.35 -7.16 -9.14
N ASP A 52 10.81 -8.38 -9.11
CA ASP A 52 9.95 -8.91 -10.18
C ASP A 52 8.48 -8.46 -10.04
N PHE A 53 8.13 -7.77 -8.94
CA PHE A 53 6.76 -7.34 -8.69
C PHE A 53 6.41 -6.08 -9.48
N VAL A 54 5.53 -6.24 -10.47
CA VAL A 54 5.04 -5.11 -11.26
C VAL A 54 4.02 -4.32 -10.44
N VAL A 55 4.50 -3.21 -9.88
CA VAL A 55 3.69 -2.28 -9.09
C VAL A 55 2.71 -1.53 -9.98
N SER A 56 1.42 -1.74 -9.74
CA SER A 56 0.34 -1.01 -10.42
C SER A 56 0.07 0.35 -9.77
N GLY A 57 0.50 0.55 -8.53
CA GLY A 57 0.50 1.81 -7.82
C GLY A 57 0.83 1.64 -6.34
N TYR A 58 1.02 2.76 -5.66
CA TYR A 58 1.28 2.78 -4.22
C TYR A 58 0.76 4.05 -3.55
N ARG A 59 0.54 3.97 -2.24
CA ARG A 59 0.12 5.09 -1.39
C ARG A 59 0.82 5.04 -0.04
N ARG A 60 1.30 6.19 0.42
CA ARG A 60 1.80 6.36 1.79
C ARG A 60 0.63 6.69 2.71
N VAL A 61 0.59 6.05 3.87
CA VAL A 61 -0.50 6.17 4.83
C VAL A 61 0.11 6.33 6.22
N GLU A 62 -0.34 7.34 6.96
CA GLU A 62 0.01 7.51 8.37
C GLU A 62 -0.87 6.60 9.24
N GLY A 63 -0.31 6.09 10.32
CA GLY A 63 -0.97 5.20 11.24
C GLY A 63 -2.14 5.89 11.92
N ALA A 64 -3.25 5.16 12.08
CA ALA A 64 -4.43 5.69 12.75
C ALA A 64 -4.20 5.98 14.25
N SER A 65 -3.10 5.47 14.83
CA SER A 65 -2.75 5.63 16.25
C SER A 65 -1.63 6.66 16.47
N ASP A 66 -0.56 6.62 15.67
CA ASP A 66 0.54 7.59 15.71
C ASP A 66 0.85 8.03 14.27
N ALA A 67 0.93 9.34 14.03
CA ALA A 67 1.29 9.88 12.72
C ALA A 67 2.74 9.55 12.33
N ALA A 68 3.61 9.23 13.30
CA ALA A 68 4.94 8.71 13.07
C ALA A 68 4.95 7.25 12.58
N ASP A 69 3.86 6.51 12.75
CA ASP A 69 3.72 5.16 12.16
C ASP A 69 3.42 5.29 10.68
N MET A 70 4.45 5.28 9.85
CA MET A 70 4.29 5.39 8.41
C MET A 70 4.17 4.00 7.79
N ASN A 71 3.16 3.83 6.93
CA ASN A 71 3.00 2.66 6.10
C ASN A 71 3.03 3.06 4.63
N ILE A 72 3.44 2.13 3.78
CA ILE A 72 3.24 2.21 2.35
C ILE A 72 2.39 1.01 1.91
N VAL A 73 1.30 1.30 1.22
CA VAL A 73 0.42 0.32 0.59
C VAL A 73 0.76 0.27 -0.87
N VAL A 74 1.17 -0.89 -1.36
CA VAL A 74 1.53 -1.16 -2.76
C VAL A 74 0.53 -2.16 -3.31
N TRP A 75 0.10 -2.01 -4.56
CA TRP A 75 -0.79 -2.99 -5.19
C TRP A 75 -0.30 -3.40 -6.57
N GLY A 76 -0.66 -4.63 -6.94
CA GLY A 76 -0.25 -5.26 -8.18
C GLY A 76 -0.88 -6.63 -8.34
N THR A 77 -0.40 -7.39 -9.33
CA THR A 77 -0.93 -8.73 -9.63
C THR A 77 0.10 -9.81 -9.35
N CYS A 78 -0.34 -10.97 -8.87
CA CYS A 78 0.55 -12.09 -8.62
C CYS A 78 1.04 -12.72 -9.93
N LEU A 79 2.36 -12.93 -10.05
CA LEU A 79 2.98 -13.59 -11.22
C LEU A 79 2.52 -15.05 -11.42
N GLY A 80 2.06 -15.71 -10.35
CA GLY A 80 1.63 -17.12 -10.39
C GLY A 80 0.15 -17.31 -10.75
N CYS A 81 -0.74 -16.55 -10.12
CA CYS A 81 -2.19 -16.73 -10.26
C CYS A 81 -2.94 -15.55 -10.85
N ALA A 82 -2.24 -14.48 -11.25
CA ALA A 82 -2.78 -13.23 -11.79
C ALA A 82 -3.77 -12.49 -10.87
N LYS A 83 -3.97 -12.94 -9.63
CA LYS A 83 -4.88 -12.26 -8.69
C LYS A 83 -4.29 -10.91 -8.27
N GLY A 84 -5.12 -9.87 -8.31
CA GLY A 84 -4.80 -8.55 -7.76
C GLY A 84 -4.74 -8.59 -6.23
N GLY A 85 -3.75 -7.92 -5.66
CA GLY A 85 -3.63 -7.82 -4.21
C GLY A 85 -2.79 -6.65 -3.74
N VAL A 86 -2.74 -6.51 -2.43
CA VAL A 86 -2.05 -5.43 -1.72
C VAL A 86 -0.89 -5.97 -0.89
N LEU A 87 0.16 -5.18 -0.80
CA LEU A 87 1.32 -5.37 0.07
C LEU A 87 1.42 -4.12 0.95
N THR A 88 1.27 -4.29 2.27
CA THR A 88 1.43 -3.21 3.24
C THR A 88 2.78 -3.38 3.91
N LEU A 89 3.63 -2.37 3.83
CA LEU A 89 4.97 -2.36 4.42
C LEU A 89 5.05 -1.23 5.44
N GLY A 90 5.63 -1.50 6.60
CA GLY A 90 6.07 -0.45 7.51
C GLY A 90 7.21 0.36 6.87
N TYR A 91 7.27 1.66 7.15
CA TYR A 91 8.34 2.54 6.68
C TYR A 91 8.85 3.43 7.82
N GLY A 92 10.17 3.62 7.88
CA GLY A 92 10.82 4.42 8.93
C GLY A 92 11.26 3.57 10.13
N PRO A 93 11.50 4.18 11.30
CA PRO A 93 12.21 3.55 12.41
C PRO A 93 11.48 2.35 13.05
N ASN A 94 10.20 2.16 12.73
CA ASN A 94 9.38 1.06 13.23
C ASN A 94 9.18 -0.05 12.18
N ALA A 95 9.82 0.04 11.00
CA ALA A 95 9.71 -0.99 9.97
C ALA A 95 10.34 -2.31 10.44
N SER A 96 9.73 -3.44 10.04
CA SER A 96 10.35 -4.75 10.27
C SER A 96 11.52 -4.98 9.30
N MET A 97 12.41 -5.91 9.63
CA MET A 97 13.53 -6.27 8.73
C MET A 97 13.01 -6.83 7.39
N GLU A 98 11.88 -7.55 7.42
CA GLU A 98 11.22 -8.05 6.22
C GLU A 98 10.65 -6.91 5.37
N ASP A 99 10.06 -5.89 5.99
CA ASP A 99 9.56 -4.71 5.28
C ASP A 99 10.69 -3.94 4.61
N GLU A 100 11.78 -3.70 5.33
CA GLU A 100 12.98 -3.02 4.82
C GLU A 100 13.58 -3.78 3.63
N ALA A 101 13.79 -5.09 3.79
CA ALA A 101 14.37 -5.92 2.74
C ALA A 101 13.53 -5.91 1.45
N VAL A 102 12.20 -5.89 1.57
CA VAL A 102 11.29 -5.78 0.43
C VAL A 102 11.31 -4.38 -0.16
N MET A 103 11.27 -3.34 0.67
CA MET A 103 11.35 -1.94 0.21
C MET A 103 12.62 -1.65 -0.58
N ASP A 104 13.76 -2.22 -0.17
CA ASP A 104 15.05 -2.06 -0.85
C ASP A 104 15.08 -2.68 -2.26
N ARG A 105 14.21 -3.66 -2.52
CA ARG A 105 14.12 -4.38 -3.80
C ARG A 105 12.99 -3.90 -4.69
N LEU A 106 11.97 -3.28 -4.09
CA LEU A 106 10.74 -2.91 -4.79
C LEU A 106 10.96 -1.71 -5.71
N GLU A 107 10.66 -1.88 -6.99
CA GLU A 107 10.73 -0.78 -7.96
C GLU A 107 9.44 0.06 -7.96
N LEU A 108 9.48 1.22 -7.30
CA LEU A 108 8.34 2.15 -7.22
C LEU A 108 8.35 3.24 -8.31
N ASP A 109 9.50 3.54 -8.93
CA ASP A 109 9.65 4.62 -9.93
C ASP A 109 8.80 4.46 -11.19
N HIS A 110 8.33 3.24 -11.47
CA HIS A 110 7.49 2.95 -12.64
C HIS A 110 5.98 3.12 -12.37
N ALA A 111 5.56 3.32 -11.12
CA ALA A 111 4.17 3.56 -10.77
C ALA A 111 3.79 4.98 -11.23
N SER A 112 2.85 5.07 -12.18
CA SER A 112 2.62 6.31 -12.94
C SER A 112 2.12 7.51 -12.13
N GLU A 113 1.65 7.33 -10.88
CA GLU A 113 1.25 8.46 -10.01
C GLU A 113 1.54 8.13 -8.53
N PRO A 114 2.54 8.77 -7.90
CA PRO A 114 2.83 8.56 -6.49
C PRO A 114 1.71 9.15 -5.62
N GLY A 115 0.96 8.31 -4.93
CA GLY A 115 0.12 8.71 -3.79
C GLY A 115 -1.40 8.78 -4.02
N ALA A 116 -1.89 8.61 -5.24
CA ALA A 116 -3.33 8.53 -5.53
C ALA A 116 -3.75 7.09 -5.79
N THR A 117 -4.91 6.68 -5.28
CA THR A 117 -5.58 5.50 -5.84
C THR A 117 -6.00 5.77 -7.30
N PRO A 118 -6.21 4.74 -8.13
CA PRO A 118 -6.68 4.94 -9.51
C PRO A 118 -7.98 5.75 -9.63
N SER A 119 -8.79 5.82 -8.57
CA SER A 119 -9.99 6.65 -8.52
C SER A 119 -9.66 8.12 -8.28
N GLU A 120 -8.73 8.43 -7.38
CA GLU A 120 -8.25 9.80 -7.11
C GLU A 120 -7.50 10.37 -8.33
N ALA A 121 -6.66 9.56 -8.98
CA ALA A 121 -5.97 9.88 -10.24
C ALA A 121 -6.93 10.34 -11.34
N LYS A 122 -8.09 9.69 -11.48
CA LYS A 122 -9.12 10.03 -12.48
C LYS A 122 -9.88 11.33 -12.18
N HIS A 123 -9.80 11.85 -10.95
CA HIS A 123 -10.45 13.10 -10.55
C HIS A 123 -9.49 14.30 -10.47
N GLY A 124 -8.19 14.10 -10.74
CA GLY A 124 -7.22 15.18 -10.90
C GLY A 124 -7.32 15.79 -12.31
N HIS A 125 -8.19 16.78 -12.47
CA HIS A 125 -8.35 17.55 -13.71
C HIS A 125 -7.81 18.98 -13.59
#